data_AF-A0A2G9URE6-F1
#
_entry.id   AF-A0A2G9URE6-F1
#
_cell.length_a   1.000
_cell.length_b   1.000
_cell.length_c   1.000
_cell.angle_alpha   90.00
_cell.angle_beta   90.00
_cell.angle_gamma   90.00
#
_symmetry.space_group_name_H-M   'P 1'
#
loop_
_entity.id
_entity.type
_entity.pdbx_description
1 polymer ?
#
loop_
_entity_poly.entity_id
_entity_poly.type
_entity_poly.pdbx_seq_one_letter_code
_entity_poly.pdbx_strand_id
1 'polypeptide(L)'
;MDIVDEIILPGLSLSEFNSGLSEEVWTLLQFFPYTWRYRLYGHWKFSNTVRHPEVNIVRGKVLGRTKYVLKRLSKETVRVMGRQLGKLCHIHPITVFDYLLSQVQTFDNLIQPVVESLKFLTNLEFDILTYCIIEQLASPDKQQLKASDGKLSPWLQALATLVGVVYKKYNVELAGMLNYVMNQLKNEKSFDLLVLREVIQNMACIEGVAGATADQLEALGGGELLRQEAGSFTNARNKRASARLRDAVLTGDIAVGLCILIAQQRECVVYHESSRLPLKLVGEMVDQCRDTLLQLGTFLWSNVRTDDYAQRIPPAVSLIQDYHLRVDAAMYLTRPTYLTKAGCFESLICRFKPESCLLMLIEDEINNSYEAAKRSMKSDSDNKKMDTQQKVSFSDLISTSESHNDKYLVLSVLWEMTFHGSQGKILGMWEWGGDDVHKSIFLVIAQFYLLQFIFFKSAFDDVISKLVNELEPCIPPHVCRDIPIRLFVVFWMLSSYDIEVPTAAYERAIENIRRQMKEAAESPVMSKSKRLKEDERLRGLEAKLRDEEKRQTEHVARVRAWINSVKDDLFEAGRELFIEL
;
A
#
# COMPACT_ATOMS: atom_id res chain seq x y z
N MET A 1 -20.99 -18.24 -31.86
CA MET A 1 -21.29 -18.61 -30.47
C MET A 1 -22.00 -19.94 -30.43
N ASP A 2 -23.12 -20.09 -31.14
CA ASP A 2 -23.94 -21.32 -31.11
C ASP A 2 -23.17 -22.58 -31.51
N ILE A 3 -22.30 -22.50 -32.52
CA ILE A 3 -21.41 -23.63 -32.90
C ILE A 3 -20.51 -24.07 -31.73
N VAL A 4 -20.01 -23.11 -30.95
CA VAL A 4 -19.15 -23.41 -29.79
C VAL A 4 -19.98 -24.09 -28.69
N ASP A 5 -21.17 -23.55 -28.44
CA ASP A 5 -22.07 -23.98 -27.37
C ASP A 5 -22.65 -25.37 -27.62
N GLU A 6 -23.16 -25.62 -28.83
CA GLU A 6 -23.90 -26.84 -29.18
C GLU A 6 -23.01 -27.98 -29.66
N ILE A 7 -21.85 -27.66 -30.27
CA ILE A 7 -21.02 -28.66 -30.96
C ILE A 7 -19.64 -28.78 -30.33
N ILE A 8 -18.87 -27.70 -30.23
CA ILE A 8 -17.44 -27.79 -29.87
C ILE A 8 -17.25 -28.21 -28.41
N LEU A 9 -17.92 -27.56 -27.45
CA LEU A 9 -17.77 -27.88 -26.03
C LEU A 9 -18.37 -29.26 -25.66
N PRO A 10 -19.59 -29.62 -26.12
CA PRO A 10 -20.10 -30.98 -25.93
C PRO A 10 -19.24 -32.04 -26.63
N GLY A 11 -18.73 -31.75 -27.83
CA GLY A 11 -17.85 -32.63 -28.59
C GLY A 11 -16.51 -32.88 -27.89
N LEU A 12 -15.93 -31.86 -27.25
CA LEU A 12 -14.73 -32.00 -26.42
C LEU A 12 -14.94 -33.01 -25.27
N SER A 13 -16.17 -33.11 -24.75
CA SER A 13 -16.50 -34.09 -23.70
C SER A 13 -16.43 -35.55 -24.16
N LEU A 14 -16.41 -35.81 -25.47
CA LEU A 14 -16.33 -37.15 -26.05
C LEU A 14 -14.96 -37.45 -26.67
N SER A 15 -14.02 -36.49 -26.66
CA SER A 15 -12.69 -36.71 -27.23
C SER A 15 -11.86 -37.66 -26.37
N GLU A 16 -10.80 -38.23 -26.97
CA GLU A 16 -9.75 -38.90 -26.20
C GLU A 16 -8.93 -37.89 -25.38
N PHE A 17 -8.11 -38.38 -24.44
CA PHE A 17 -7.28 -37.55 -23.57
C PHE A 17 -6.25 -36.74 -24.36
N ASN A 18 -6.59 -35.51 -24.73
CA ASN A 18 -5.75 -34.66 -25.57
C ASN A 18 -5.74 -33.21 -25.07
N SER A 19 -4.61 -32.80 -24.47
CA SER A 19 -4.39 -31.42 -24.02
C SER A 19 -4.31 -30.41 -25.18
N GLY A 20 -3.89 -30.86 -26.37
CA GLY A 20 -3.82 -30.01 -27.55
C GLY A 20 -5.20 -29.53 -28.00
N LEU A 21 -6.22 -30.39 -27.95
CA LEU A 21 -7.60 -29.99 -28.27
C LEU A 21 -8.12 -28.92 -27.29
N SER A 22 -7.83 -29.06 -26.00
CA SER A 22 -8.21 -28.09 -24.97
C SER A 22 -7.57 -26.72 -25.23
N GLU A 23 -6.29 -26.67 -25.62
CA GLU A 23 -5.61 -25.43 -26.00
C GLU A 23 -6.15 -24.85 -27.32
N GLU A 24 -6.46 -25.65 -28.34
CA GLU A 24 -7.07 -25.13 -29.58
C GLU A 24 -8.50 -24.58 -29.35
N VAL A 25 -9.26 -25.16 -28.43
CA VAL A 25 -10.54 -24.57 -28.02
C VAL A 25 -10.31 -23.25 -27.29
N TRP A 26 -9.26 -23.16 -26.47
CA TRP A 26 -8.88 -21.89 -25.82
C TRP A 26 -8.47 -20.81 -26.82
N THR A 27 -7.71 -21.15 -27.87
CA THR A 27 -7.27 -20.15 -28.86
C THR A 27 -8.44 -19.46 -29.54
N LEU A 28 -9.58 -20.15 -29.66
CA LEU A 28 -10.86 -19.57 -30.09
C LEU A 28 -11.56 -18.80 -28.97
N LEU A 29 -11.71 -19.40 -27.78
CA LEU A 29 -12.50 -18.82 -26.69
C LEU A 29 -11.91 -17.52 -26.13
N GLN A 30 -10.59 -17.36 -26.13
CA GLN A 30 -9.92 -16.16 -25.59
C GLN A 30 -10.33 -14.85 -26.28
N PHE A 31 -10.94 -14.92 -27.47
CA PHE A 31 -11.49 -13.74 -28.16
C PHE A 31 -12.85 -13.29 -27.60
N PHE A 32 -13.53 -14.12 -26.80
CA PHE A 32 -14.81 -13.78 -26.21
C PHE A 32 -14.64 -13.14 -24.82
N PRO A 33 -15.46 -12.12 -24.50
CA PRO A 33 -15.53 -11.60 -23.13
C PRO A 33 -15.80 -12.72 -22.12
N TYR A 34 -15.22 -12.62 -20.92
CA TYR A 34 -15.37 -13.64 -19.88
C TYR A 34 -16.84 -13.95 -19.56
N THR A 35 -17.72 -12.95 -19.63
CA THR A 35 -19.17 -13.11 -19.40
C THR A 35 -19.82 -14.07 -20.38
N TRP A 36 -19.35 -14.07 -21.63
CA TRP A 36 -19.83 -14.98 -22.67
C TRP A 36 -19.26 -16.38 -22.47
N ARG A 37 -17.96 -16.49 -22.16
CA ARG A 37 -17.32 -17.77 -21.84
C ARG A 37 -18.00 -18.48 -20.66
N TYR A 38 -18.32 -17.75 -19.59
CA TYR A 38 -18.96 -18.32 -18.40
C TYR A 38 -20.40 -18.77 -18.66
N ARG A 39 -21.13 -18.09 -19.55
CA ARG A 39 -22.44 -18.57 -20.02
C ARG A 39 -22.31 -19.89 -20.78
N LEU A 40 -21.33 -19.99 -21.68
CA LEU A 40 -21.03 -21.24 -22.39
C LEU A 40 -20.71 -22.38 -21.43
N TYR A 41 -19.92 -22.14 -20.38
CA TYR A 41 -19.62 -23.18 -19.37
C TYR A 41 -20.87 -23.61 -18.59
N GLY A 42 -21.77 -22.68 -18.27
CA GLY A 42 -23.06 -23.00 -17.67
C GLY A 42 -23.95 -23.84 -18.57
N HIS A 43 -24.05 -23.48 -19.85
CA HIS A 43 -24.80 -24.29 -20.83
C HIS A 43 -24.16 -25.66 -21.05
N TRP A 44 -22.83 -25.73 -21.07
CA TRP A 44 -22.08 -26.98 -21.17
C TRP A 44 -22.41 -27.91 -19.99
N LYS A 45 -22.55 -27.38 -18.78
CA LYS A 45 -22.91 -28.15 -17.58
C LYS A 45 -24.37 -28.58 -17.56
N PHE A 46 -25.30 -27.64 -17.77
CA PHE A 46 -26.71 -27.82 -17.43
C PHE A 46 -27.64 -28.08 -18.62
N SER A 47 -27.24 -27.77 -19.84
CA SER A 47 -28.11 -27.87 -21.03
C SER A 47 -27.57 -28.89 -22.03
N ASN A 48 -26.48 -28.53 -22.72
CA ASN A 48 -26.15 -29.13 -24.01
C ASN A 48 -25.62 -30.55 -23.90
N THR A 49 -25.08 -30.93 -22.74
CA THR A 49 -24.57 -32.30 -22.51
C THR A 49 -25.57 -33.22 -21.82
N VAL A 50 -26.58 -32.68 -21.14
CA VAL A 50 -27.53 -33.48 -20.36
C VAL A 50 -28.37 -34.37 -21.27
N ARG A 51 -28.68 -33.90 -22.48
CA ARG A 51 -29.49 -34.59 -23.48
C ARG A 51 -28.78 -35.78 -24.15
N HIS A 52 -27.46 -35.92 -24.01
CA HIS A 52 -26.67 -36.95 -24.69
C HIS A 52 -26.24 -38.07 -23.72
N PRO A 53 -26.81 -39.28 -23.85
CA PRO A 53 -26.48 -40.41 -22.97
C PRO A 53 -24.99 -40.78 -22.96
N GLU A 54 -24.32 -40.68 -24.11
CA GLU A 54 -22.89 -40.99 -24.25
C GLU A 54 -22.04 -40.08 -23.36
N VAL A 55 -22.32 -38.78 -23.38
CA VAL A 55 -21.62 -37.79 -22.55
C VAL A 55 -21.84 -38.08 -21.06
N ASN A 56 -23.06 -38.46 -20.67
CA ASN A 56 -23.39 -38.82 -19.29
C ASN A 56 -22.66 -40.09 -18.81
N ILE A 57 -22.50 -41.09 -19.68
CA ILE A 57 -21.73 -42.31 -19.37
C ILE A 57 -20.25 -41.96 -19.16
N VAL A 58 -19.65 -41.15 -20.03
CA VAL A 58 -18.25 -40.72 -19.90
C VAL A 58 -18.07 -39.87 -18.64
N ARG A 59 -18.99 -38.93 -18.37
CA ARG A 59 -19.04 -38.14 -17.13
C ARG A 59 -19.01 -39.03 -15.88
N GLY A 60 -19.83 -40.08 -15.83
CA GLY A 60 -19.84 -41.04 -14.73
C GLY A 60 -18.49 -41.76 -14.55
N LYS A 61 -17.86 -42.19 -15.66
CA LYS A 61 -16.53 -42.80 -15.66
C LYS A 61 -15.46 -41.83 -15.15
N VAL A 62 -15.47 -40.59 -15.63
CA VAL A 62 -14.53 -39.54 -15.21
C VAL A 62 -14.71 -39.21 -13.74
N LEU A 63 -15.94 -39.09 -13.25
CA LEU A 63 -16.21 -38.86 -11.83
C LEU A 63 -15.64 -39.99 -10.96
N GLY A 64 -15.85 -41.25 -11.36
CA GLY A 64 -15.27 -42.41 -10.68
C GLY A 64 -13.74 -42.37 -10.65
N ARG A 65 -13.09 -41.98 -11.75
CA ARG A 65 -11.63 -41.82 -11.82
C ARG A 65 -11.14 -40.63 -11.02
N THR A 66 -11.86 -39.51 -11.00
CA THR A 66 -11.53 -38.33 -10.19
C THR A 66 -11.54 -38.68 -8.71
N LYS A 67 -12.57 -39.41 -8.24
CA LYS A 67 -12.65 -39.97 -6.88
C LYS A 67 -11.43 -40.84 -6.55
N TYR A 68 -11.03 -41.70 -7.49
CA TYR A 68 -9.85 -42.57 -7.31
C TYR A 68 -8.55 -41.76 -7.15
N VAL A 69 -8.36 -40.73 -7.97
CA VAL A 69 -7.17 -39.87 -7.99
C VAL A 69 -7.08 -39.03 -6.72
N LEU A 70 -8.17 -38.32 -6.36
CA LEU A 70 -8.15 -37.42 -5.19
C LEU A 70 -7.98 -38.19 -3.87
N LYS A 71 -8.53 -39.40 -3.73
CA LYS A 71 -8.28 -40.27 -2.55
C LYS A 71 -6.82 -40.66 -2.36
N ARG A 72 -5.99 -40.55 -3.41
CA ARG A 72 -4.56 -40.90 -3.40
C ARG A 72 -3.67 -39.69 -3.58
N LEU A 73 -4.23 -38.49 -3.65
CA LEU A 73 -3.49 -37.26 -3.85
C LEU A 73 -2.87 -36.81 -2.52
N SER A 74 -1.55 -36.80 -2.46
CA SER A 74 -0.76 -36.33 -1.33
C SER A 74 0.47 -35.57 -1.84
N LYS A 75 1.24 -34.96 -0.94
CA LYS A 75 2.50 -34.27 -1.29
C LYS A 75 3.48 -35.19 -2.02
N GLU A 76 3.51 -36.48 -1.68
CA GLU A 76 4.42 -37.46 -2.29
C GLU A 76 3.92 -37.96 -3.64
N THR A 77 2.60 -38.13 -3.80
CA THR A 77 2.00 -38.71 -5.02
C THR A 77 1.62 -37.67 -6.06
N VAL A 78 1.72 -36.38 -5.75
CA VAL A 78 1.25 -35.24 -6.56
C VAL A 78 1.72 -35.29 -8.02
N ARG A 79 2.93 -35.79 -8.28
CA ARG A 79 3.47 -35.88 -9.64
C ARG A 79 2.76 -36.93 -10.49
N VAL A 80 2.38 -38.07 -9.91
CA VAL A 80 1.72 -39.17 -10.62
C VAL A 80 0.22 -38.90 -10.67
N MET A 81 -0.39 -38.64 -9.51
CA MET A 81 -1.83 -38.39 -9.41
C MET A 81 -2.22 -37.09 -10.10
N GLY A 82 -1.39 -36.04 -10.02
CA GLY A 82 -1.67 -34.78 -10.70
C GLY A 82 -1.66 -34.90 -12.23
N ARG A 83 -0.81 -35.77 -12.81
CA ARG A 83 -0.87 -36.04 -14.25
C ARG A 83 -2.14 -36.77 -14.66
N GLN A 84 -2.60 -37.70 -13.83
CA GLN A 84 -3.88 -38.37 -14.06
C GLN A 84 -5.04 -37.38 -13.94
N LEU A 85 -4.99 -36.47 -12.95
CA LEU A 85 -5.97 -35.41 -12.78
C LEU A 85 -6.02 -34.49 -14.00
N GLY A 86 -4.87 -33.99 -14.49
CA GLY A 86 -4.79 -33.14 -15.67
C GLY A 86 -5.42 -33.79 -16.90
N LYS A 87 -5.13 -35.08 -17.16
CA LYS A 87 -5.78 -35.83 -18.25
C LYS A 87 -7.31 -35.80 -18.13
N LEU A 88 -7.86 -36.00 -16.94
CA LEU A 88 -9.31 -35.94 -16.72
C LEU A 88 -9.86 -34.52 -16.96
N CYS A 89 -9.12 -33.49 -16.53
CA CYS A 89 -9.51 -32.09 -16.71
C CYS A 89 -9.54 -31.66 -18.18
N HIS A 90 -8.66 -32.17 -19.04
CA HIS A 90 -8.63 -31.81 -20.47
C HIS A 90 -9.92 -32.16 -21.23
N ILE A 91 -10.68 -33.15 -20.75
CA ILE A 91 -11.94 -33.59 -21.40
C ILE A 91 -13.15 -33.07 -20.63
N HIS A 92 -13.16 -33.25 -19.31
CA HIS A 92 -14.32 -32.99 -18.46
C HIS A 92 -13.97 -32.08 -17.27
N PRO A 93 -13.50 -30.84 -17.53
CA PRO A 93 -12.99 -29.96 -16.49
C PRO A 93 -14.03 -29.66 -15.42
N ILE A 94 -15.28 -29.35 -15.82
CA ILE A 94 -16.37 -28.99 -14.90
C ILE A 94 -16.66 -30.13 -13.91
N THR A 95 -16.77 -31.38 -14.40
CA THR A 95 -17.03 -32.55 -13.53
C THR A 95 -15.89 -32.82 -12.56
N VAL A 96 -14.65 -32.63 -13.01
CA VAL A 96 -13.47 -32.81 -12.15
C VAL A 96 -13.43 -31.72 -11.09
N PHE A 97 -13.62 -30.45 -11.46
CA PHE A 97 -13.58 -29.31 -10.56
C PHE A 97 -14.72 -29.31 -9.55
N ASP A 98 -15.95 -29.68 -9.94
CA ASP A 98 -17.06 -29.82 -9.01
C ASP A 98 -16.71 -30.74 -7.84
N TYR A 99 -16.19 -31.93 -8.15
CA TYR A 99 -15.79 -32.89 -7.11
C TYR A 99 -14.54 -32.43 -6.36
N LEU A 100 -13.54 -31.88 -7.06
CA LEU A 100 -12.30 -31.40 -6.44
C LEU A 100 -12.56 -30.27 -5.44
N LEU A 101 -13.35 -29.27 -5.82
CA LEU A 101 -13.71 -28.15 -4.96
C LEU A 101 -14.55 -28.62 -3.76
N SER A 102 -15.40 -29.63 -3.93
CA SER A 102 -16.13 -30.24 -2.80
C SER A 102 -15.19 -30.90 -1.79
N GLN A 103 -14.12 -31.56 -2.26
CA GLN A 103 -13.12 -32.15 -1.37
C GLN A 103 -12.30 -31.08 -0.67
N VAL A 104 -11.86 -30.03 -1.38
CA VAL A 104 -11.08 -28.93 -0.79
C VAL A 104 -11.87 -28.21 0.30
N GLN A 105 -13.17 -27.97 0.09
CA GLN A 105 -14.05 -27.34 1.08
C GLN A 105 -14.25 -28.17 2.36
N THR A 106 -13.92 -29.47 2.32
CA THR A 106 -14.04 -30.38 3.46
C THR A 106 -12.68 -30.66 4.12
N PHE A 107 -11.59 -30.58 3.35
CA PHE A 107 -10.26 -31.03 3.77
C PHE A 107 -9.17 -30.00 3.39
N ASP A 108 -8.87 -29.08 4.29
CA ASP A 108 -7.91 -27.98 4.05
C ASP A 108 -6.49 -28.47 3.75
N ASN A 109 -6.09 -29.61 4.32
CA ASN A 109 -4.79 -30.24 4.06
C ASN A 109 -4.61 -30.67 2.59
N LEU A 110 -5.71 -30.78 1.84
CA LEU A 110 -5.71 -31.15 0.42
C LEU A 110 -5.38 -29.94 -0.49
N ILE A 111 -5.48 -28.70 0.00
CA ILE A 111 -5.27 -27.49 -0.80
C ILE A 111 -3.90 -27.49 -1.48
N GLN A 112 -2.81 -27.71 -0.73
CA GLN A 112 -1.45 -27.67 -1.29
C GLN A 112 -1.19 -28.76 -2.35
N PRO A 113 -1.48 -30.06 -2.08
CA PRO A 113 -1.41 -31.09 -3.12
C PRO A 113 -2.26 -30.81 -4.37
N VAL A 114 -3.47 -30.26 -4.19
CA VAL A 114 -4.34 -29.86 -5.29
C VAL A 114 -3.68 -28.77 -6.11
N VAL A 115 -3.29 -27.65 -5.49
CA VAL A 115 -2.61 -26.54 -6.18
C VAL A 115 -1.40 -27.04 -6.95
N GLU A 116 -0.57 -27.90 -6.37
CA GLU A 116 0.60 -28.46 -7.05
C GLU A 116 0.27 -29.36 -8.24
N SER A 117 -0.90 -30.02 -8.20
CA SER A 117 -1.40 -30.83 -9.32
C SER A 117 -1.92 -29.99 -10.49
N LEU A 118 -2.38 -28.76 -10.23
CA LEU A 118 -2.93 -27.87 -11.27
C LEU A 118 -1.87 -27.41 -12.31
N LYS A 119 -0.58 -27.67 -12.07
CA LYS A 119 0.48 -27.36 -13.06
C LYS A 119 0.37 -28.12 -14.38
N PHE A 120 -0.47 -29.16 -14.41
CA PHE A 120 -0.73 -29.96 -15.61
C PHE A 120 -1.97 -29.48 -16.38
N LEU A 121 -2.54 -28.34 -16.01
CA LEU A 121 -3.71 -27.77 -16.66
C LEU A 121 -3.35 -26.78 -17.79
N THR A 122 -4.28 -26.63 -18.72
CA THR A 122 -4.28 -25.66 -19.82
C THR A 122 -4.93 -24.33 -19.41
N ASN A 123 -4.84 -23.33 -20.28
CA ASN A 123 -5.51 -22.04 -20.06
C ASN A 123 -7.05 -22.17 -20.00
N LEU A 124 -7.64 -23.05 -20.83
CA LEU A 124 -9.07 -23.34 -20.82
C LEU A 124 -9.52 -23.82 -19.44
N GLU A 125 -8.78 -24.77 -18.88
CA GLU A 125 -9.11 -25.37 -17.59
C GLU A 125 -8.97 -24.37 -16.43
N PHE A 126 -8.02 -23.44 -16.48
CA PHE A 126 -7.92 -22.39 -15.47
C PHE A 126 -9.09 -21.40 -15.51
N ASP A 127 -9.59 -21.09 -16.70
CA ASP A 127 -10.77 -20.25 -16.85
C ASP A 127 -12.04 -20.94 -16.36
N ILE A 128 -12.21 -22.23 -16.70
CA ILE A 128 -13.31 -23.06 -16.20
C ILE A 128 -13.22 -23.28 -14.69
N LEU A 129 -12.00 -23.44 -14.14
CA LEU A 129 -11.80 -23.52 -12.69
C LEU A 129 -12.34 -22.27 -11.99
N THR A 130 -12.07 -21.09 -12.53
CA THR A 130 -12.58 -19.82 -11.97
C THR A 130 -14.11 -19.77 -12.02
N TYR A 131 -14.70 -20.20 -13.14
CA TYR A 131 -16.15 -20.35 -13.26
C TYR A 131 -16.73 -21.30 -12.20
N CYS A 132 -16.15 -22.50 -12.02
CA CYS A 132 -16.59 -23.47 -11.03
C CYS A 132 -16.43 -22.95 -9.59
N ILE A 133 -15.38 -22.18 -9.29
CA ILE A 133 -15.22 -21.55 -7.98
C ILE A 133 -16.35 -20.54 -7.74
N ILE A 134 -16.63 -19.68 -8.72
CA ILE A 134 -17.73 -18.68 -8.63
C ILE A 134 -19.08 -19.38 -8.44
N GLU A 135 -19.32 -20.49 -9.14
CA GLU A 135 -20.53 -21.29 -8.97
C GLU A 135 -20.67 -21.84 -7.54
N GLN A 136 -19.57 -22.34 -6.95
CA GLN A 136 -19.56 -22.84 -5.57
C GLN A 136 -19.79 -21.72 -4.56
N LEU A 137 -19.21 -20.53 -4.78
CA LEU A 137 -19.44 -19.35 -3.96
C LEU A 137 -20.90 -18.90 -4.04
N ALA A 138 -21.47 -18.84 -5.25
CA ALA A 138 -22.84 -18.38 -5.49
C ALA A 138 -23.95 -19.36 -5.04
N SER A 139 -23.60 -20.53 -4.51
CA SER A 139 -24.56 -21.57 -4.12
C SER A 139 -25.52 -21.07 -3.02
N PRO A 140 -26.85 -21.05 -3.25
CA PRO A 140 -27.82 -20.49 -2.30
C PRO A 140 -27.75 -21.14 -0.91
N ASP A 141 -27.58 -22.45 -0.84
CA ASP A 141 -27.51 -23.21 0.42
C ASP A 141 -26.29 -22.82 1.26
N LYS A 142 -25.20 -22.41 0.61
CA LYS A 142 -23.95 -22.01 1.27
C LYS A 142 -23.90 -20.52 1.58
N GLN A 143 -24.66 -19.73 0.84
CA GLN A 143 -24.82 -18.30 1.03
C GLN A 143 -25.70 -17.96 2.25
N GLN A 144 -26.40 -18.95 2.81
CA GLN A 144 -27.08 -18.82 4.09
C GLN A 144 -26.08 -19.05 5.24
N LEU A 145 -25.59 -17.96 5.82
CA LEU A 145 -24.80 -18.02 7.05
C LEU A 145 -25.65 -18.66 8.16
N LYS A 146 -25.11 -19.71 8.79
CA LYS A 146 -25.80 -20.36 9.91
C LYS A 146 -25.63 -19.52 11.17
N ALA A 147 -26.74 -19.24 11.84
CA ALA A 147 -26.77 -18.49 13.10
C ALA A 147 -25.98 -19.13 14.25
N SER A 148 -25.53 -20.39 14.11
CA SER A 148 -24.73 -21.10 15.11
C SER A 148 -23.26 -20.69 15.13
N ASP A 149 -22.75 -20.10 14.05
CA ASP A 149 -21.32 -19.96 13.85
C ASP A 149 -20.90 -18.53 14.21
N GLY A 150 -20.22 -18.37 15.35
CA GLY A 150 -19.62 -17.10 15.74
C GLY A 150 -18.36 -16.72 14.95
N LYS A 151 -18.13 -17.34 13.79
CA LYS A 151 -17.00 -17.19 12.87
C LYS A 151 -17.44 -17.49 11.43
N LEU A 152 -16.67 -17.04 10.44
CA LEU A 152 -16.89 -17.40 9.05
C LEU A 152 -16.82 -18.92 8.84
N SER A 153 -17.65 -19.44 7.94
CA SER A 153 -17.74 -20.88 7.69
C SER A 153 -16.41 -21.46 7.17
N PRO A 154 -15.95 -22.62 7.69
CA PRO A 154 -14.67 -23.22 7.30
C PRO A 154 -14.54 -23.50 5.80
N TRP A 155 -15.63 -23.91 5.14
CA TRP A 155 -15.64 -24.19 3.70
C TRP A 155 -15.26 -22.94 2.87
N LEU A 156 -15.71 -21.76 3.30
CA LEU A 156 -15.46 -20.48 2.63
C LEU A 156 -14.01 -20.07 2.82
N GLN A 157 -13.47 -20.25 4.03
CA GLN A 157 -12.05 -20.01 4.35
C GLN A 157 -11.13 -20.92 3.52
N ALA A 158 -11.46 -22.21 3.40
CA ALA A 158 -10.73 -23.16 2.59
C ALA A 158 -10.75 -22.77 1.11
N LEU A 159 -11.92 -22.38 0.59
CA LEU A 159 -12.09 -21.97 -0.80
C LEU A 159 -11.35 -20.66 -1.09
N ALA A 160 -11.47 -19.64 -0.23
CA ALA A 160 -10.70 -18.40 -0.36
C ALA A 160 -9.20 -18.67 -0.37
N THR A 161 -8.70 -19.52 0.54
CA THR A 161 -7.28 -19.92 0.61
C THR A 161 -6.84 -20.57 -0.70
N LEU A 162 -7.63 -21.49 -1.26
CA LEU A 162 -7.36 -22.08 -2.57
C LEU A 162 -7.27 -20.98 -3.65
N VAL A 163 -8.22 -20.04 -3.68
CA VAL A 163 -8.26 -18.95 -4.65
C VAL A 163 -6.98 -18.10 -4.61
N GLY A 164 -6.58 -17.62 -3.42
CA GLY A 164 -5.37 -16.80 -3.28
C GLY A 164 -4.10 -17.53 -3.74
N VAL A 165 -3.95 -18.80 -3.34
CA VAL A 165 -2.78 -19.61 -3.73
C VAL A 165 -2.76 -19.88 -5.24
N VAL A 166 -3.92 -20.16 -5.86
CA VAL A 166 -4.03 -20.38 -7.31
C VAL A 166 -3.65 -19.12 -8.08
N TYR A 167 -4.24 -17.97 -7.76
CA TYR A 167 -3.95 -16.71 -8.47
C TYR A 167 -2.49 -16.25 -8.27
N LYS A 168 -1.89 -16.51 -7.11
CA LYS A 168 -0.45 -16.26 -6.89
C LYS A 168 0.43 -17.08 -7.80
N LYS A 169 0.12 -18.37 -7.98
CA LYS A 169 0.99 -19.35 -8.65
C LYS A 169 0.79 -19.43 -10.16
N TYR A 170 -0.45 -19.34 -10.63
CA TYR A 170 -0.83 -19.59 -12.02
C TYR A 170 -1.29 -18.31 -12.71
N ASN A 171 -1.12 -18.26 -14.04
CA ASN A 171 -1.58 -17.14 -14.86
C ASN A 171 -3.08 -17.25 -15.18
N VAL A 172 -3.91 -17.06 -14.16
CA VAL A 172 -5.37 -17.12 -14.27
C VAL A 172 -5.93 -15.70 -14.43
N GLU A 173 -6.93 -15.55 -15.30
CA GLU A 173 -7.63 -14.29 -15.49
C GLU A 173 -8.47 -13.91 -14.26
N LEU A 174 -8.30 -12.69 -13.74
CA LEU A 174 -8.94 -12.26 -12.50
C LEU A 174 -10.31 -11.59 -12.71
N ALA A 175 -10.64 -11.18 -13.94
CA ALA A 175 -11.80 -10.34 -14.23
C ALA A 175 -13.11 -10.95 -13.72
N GLY A 176 -13.32 -12.26 -13.93
CA GLY A 176 -14.51 -12.96 -13.45
C GLY A 176 -14.65 -12.93 -11.92
N MET A 177 -13.56 -13.15 -11.20
CA MET A 177 -13.55 -13.16 -9.73
C MET A 177 -13.75 -11.77 -9.14
N LEU A 178 -13.05 -10.76 -9.66
CA LEU A 178 -13.18 -9.38 -9.19
C LEU A 178 -14.62 -8.84 -9.41
N ASN A 179 -15.19 -9.10 -10.59
CA ASN A 179 -16.57 -8.71 -10.87
C ASN A 179 -17.59 -9.50 -10.04
N TYR A 180 -17.34 -10.79 -9.75
CA TYR A 180 -18.16 -11.55 -8.82
C TYR A 180 -18.19 -10.88 -7.45
N VAL A 181 -17.03 -10.61 -6.85
CA VAL A 181 -16.95 -9.95 -5.54
C VAL A 181 -17.65 -8.59 -5.59
N MET A 182 -17.37 -7.73 -6.58
CA MET A 182 -18.07 -6.45 -6.72
C MET A 182 -19.59 -6.59 -6.75
N ASN A 183 -20.11 -7.58 -7.48
CA ASN A 183 -21.56 -7.81 -7.57
C ASN A 183 -22.14 -8.35 -6.25
N GLN A 184 -21.39 -9.13 -5.46
CA GLN A 184 -21.83 -9.54 -4.13
C GLN A 184 -21.86 -8.36 -3.16
N LEU A 185 -20.84 -7.50 -3.19
CA LEU A 185 -20.82 -6.28 -2.38
C LEU A 185 -21.97 -5.32 -2.75
N LYS A 186 -22.29 -5.18 -4.05
CA LYS A 186 -23.48 -4.44 -4.51
C LYS A 186 -24.79 -5.03 -4.02
N ASN A 187 -24.84 -6.36 -3.84
CA ASN A 187 -25.99 -7.08 -3.31
C ASN A 187 -25.96 -7.18 -1.77
N GLU A 188 -25.18 -6.34 -1.09
CA GLU A 188 -25.14 -6.26 0.38
C GLU A 188 -24.74 -7.59 1.03
N LYS A 189 -23.85 -8.35 0.37
CA LYS A 189 -23.31 -9.62 0.88
C LYS A 189 -21.83 -9.48 1.17
N SER A 190 -21.50 -9.39 2.45
CA SER A 190 -20.16 -8.97 2.88
C SER A 190 -19.16 -10.11 3.04
N PHE A 191 -19.61 -11.36 3.26
CA PHE A 191 -18.69 -12.48 3.56
C PHE A 191 -17.81 -12.91 2.37
N ASP A 192 -18.27 -12.72 1.13
CA ASP A 192 -17.49 -13.02 -0.08
C ASP A 192 -16.28 -12.07 -0.27
N LEU A 193 -16.21 -10.99 0.51
CA LEU A 193 -15.03 -10.13 0.62
C LEU A 193 -13.79 -10.90 1.06
N LEU A 194 -13.96 -12.04 1.74
CA LEU A 194 -12.87 -12.93 2.14
C LEU A 194 -12.02 -13.37 0.95
N VAL A 195 -12.65 -13.61 -0.19
CA VAL A 195 -11.96 -14.05 -1.40
C VAL A 195 -11.02 -12.97 -1.90
N LEU A 196 -11.46 -11.71 -1.91
CA LEU A 196 -10.62 -10.59 -2.33
C LEU A 196 -9.46 -10.36 -1.36
N ARG A 197 -9.70 -10.44 -0.06
CA ARG A 197 -8.64 -10.34 0.97
C ARG A 197 -7.53 -11.35 0.72
N GLU A 198 -7.89 -12.60 0.47
CA GLU A 198 -6.94 -13.68 0.26
C GLU A 198 -6.18 -13.55 -1.08
N VAL A 199 -6.84 -13.03 -2.12
CA VAL A 199 -6.21 -12.71 -3.41
C VAL A 199 -5.15 -11.62 -3.24
N ILE A 200 -5.48 -10.50 -2.58
CA ILE A 200 -4.52 -9.40 -2.37
C ILE A 200 -3.37 -9.88 -1.48
N GLN A 201 -3.67 -10.60 -0.39
CA GLN A 201 -2.65 -11.13 0.52
C GLN A 201 -1.64 -12.01 -0.22
N ASN A 202 -2.11 -12.97 -1.02
CA ASN A 202 -1.23 -13.93 -1.68
C ASN A 202 -0.47 -13.32 -2.88
N MET A 203 -1.10 -12.45 -3.67
CA MET A 203 -0.49 -11.90 -4.88
C MET A 203 0.43 -10.71 -4.61
N ALA A 204 0.07 -9.85 -3.65
CA ALA A 204 0.84 -8.65 -3.30
C ALA A 204 1.73 -8.82 -2.07
N CYS A 205 1.51 -9.87 -1.27
CA CYS A 205 2.20 -10.07 0.02
C CYS A 205 1.95 -8.90 0.99
N ILE A 206 0.72 -8.38 1.00
CA ILE A 206 0.28 -7.36 1.94
C ILE A 206 -0.54 -8.07 2.99
N GLU A 207 0.05 -8.28 4.15
CA GLU A 207 -0.59 -8.99 5.27
C GLU A 207 -1.40 -8.01 6.13
N GLY A 208 -2.40 -8.53 6.83
CA GLY A 208 -3.13 -7.75 7.82
C GLY A 208 -2.25 -7.38 9.01
N VAL A 209 -2.58 -6.30 9.70
CA VAL A 209 -1.84 -5.82 10.89
C VAL A 209 -2.25 -6.58 12.17
N ALA A 210 -3.19 -7.51 12.06
CA ALA A 210 -3.68 -8.30 13.18
C ALA A 210 -2.56 -9.14 13.81
N GLY A 211 -2.27 -8.90 15.10
CA GLY A 211 -1.22 -9.60 15.84
C GLY A 211 0.19 -9.05 15.62
N ALA A 212 0.34 -7.86 15.04
CA ALA A 212 1.64 -7.19 14.91
C ALA A 212 2.30 -6.97 16.28
N THR A 213 3.62 -7.22 16.35
CA THR A 213 4.42 -6.92 17.55
C THR A 213 4.56 -5.40 17.73
N ALA A 214 4.93 -4.96 18.95
CA ALA A 214 5.19 -3.53 19.21
C ALA A 214 6.23 -2.95 18.22
N ASP A 215 7.27 -3.72 17.92
CA ASP A 215 8.33 -3.38 16.96
C ASP A 215 7.78 -3.21 15.54
N GLN A 216 6.87 -4.10 15.13
CA GLN A 216 6.21 -4.03 13.83
C GLN A 216 5.26 -2.83 13.74
N LEU A 217 4.54 -2.52 14.81
CA LEU A 217 3.65 -1.35 14.88
C LEU A 217 4.43 -0.04 14.77
N GLU A 218 5.57 0.07 15.45
CA GLU A 218 6.44 1.24 15.36
C GLU A 218 6.96 1.45 13.92
N ALA A 219 7.34 0.35 13.26
CA ALA A 219 7.78 0.39 11.86
C ALA A 219 6.69 0.83 10.87
N LEU A 220 5.40 0.68 11.19
CA LEU A 220 4.30 1.21 10.35
C LEU A 220 4.33 2.74 10.26
N GLY A 221 4.90 3.42 11.25
CA GLY A 221 5.16 4.86 11.21
C GLY A 221 6.27 5.26 10.22
N GLY A 222 7.07 4.31 9.73
CA GLY A 222 8.17 4.58 8.81
C GLY A 222 7.75 4.58 7.34
N GLY A 223 8.73 4.76 6.48
CA GLY A 223 8.56 4.62 5.03
C GLY A 223 8.34 3.18 4.57
N GLU A 224 8.13 3.03 3.26
CA GLU A 224 7.79 1.75 2.64
C GLU A 224 8.91 0.70 2.81
N LEU A 225 10.18 1.11 2.80
CA LEU A 225 11.29 0.18 3.01
C LEU A 225 11.33 -0.33 4.46
N LEU A 226 11.16 0.56 5.45
CA LEU A 226 11.11 0.13 6.86
C LEU A 226 9.97 -0.84 7.12
N ARG A 227 8.78 -0.55 6.59
CA ARG A 227 7.61 -1.43 6.70
C ARG A 227 7.87 -2.81 6.10
N GLN A 228 8.56 -2.87 4.97
CA GLN A 228 8.95 -4.14 4.34
C GLN A 228 9.94 -4.95 5.18
N GLU A 229 10.93 -4.30 5.78
CA GLU A 229 11.92 -4.97 6.63
C GLU A 229 11.33 -5.43 7.97
N ALA A 230 10.47 -4.63 8.59
CA ALA A 230 9.85 -4.98 9.86
C ALA A 230 8.75 -6.06 9.73
N GLY A 231 8.07 -6.12 8.59
CA GLY A 231 7.05 -7.14 8.29
C GLY A 231 7.58 -8.59 8.26
N SER A 232 8.90 -8.77 8.27
CA SER A 232 9.65 -10.01 8.55
C SER A 232 8.94 -11.33 8.24
N PHE A 233 8.66 -11.59 6.95
CA PHE A 233 8.76 -12.93 6.37
C PHE A 233 9.36 -12.82 4.97
N THR A 234 10.35 -13.65 4.71
CA THR A 234 11.22 -13.78 3.53
C THR A 234 10.51 -14.10 2.20
N ASN A 235 9.22 -13.80 2.08
CA ASN A 235 8.49 -13.93 0.83
C ASN A 235 8.73 -12.68 -0.01
N ALA A 236 9.79 -12.72 -0.81
CA ALA A 236 10.00 -11.75 -1.87
C ALA A 236 8.67 -11.50 -2.62
N ARG A 237 8.17 -10.26 -2.60
CA ARG A 237 6.95 -9.86 -3.31
C ARG A 237 6.98 -10.49 -4.70
N ASN A 238 5.96 -11.27 -5.03
CA ASN A 238 5.86 -11.86 -6.37
C ASN A 238 5.46 -10.74 -7.33
N LYS A 239 6.46 -9.98 -7.83
CA LYS A 239 6.27 -8.82 -8.69
C LYS A 239 5.39 -9.13 -9.91
N ARG A 240 5.47 -10.35 -10.44
CA ARG A 240 4.64 -10.80 -11.56
C ARG A 240 3.18 -11.02 -11.15
N ALA A 241 2.91 -11.64 -10.00
CA ALA A 241 1.54 -11.77 -9.49
C ALA A 241 0.95 -10.40 -9.14
N SER A 242 1.71 -9.56 -8.41
CA SER A 242 1.31 -8.19 -8.06
C SER A 242 0.98 -7.35 -9.29
N ALA A 243 1.80 -7.42 -10.35
CA ALA A 243 1.55 -6.73 -11.61
C ALA A 243 0.25 -7.21 -12.29
N ARG A 244 0.00 -8.53 -12.34
CA ARG A 244 -1.25 -9.06 -12.91
C ARG A 244 -2.48 -8.60 -12.13
N LEU A 245 -2.40 -8.58 -10.80
CA LEU A 245 -3.49 -8.06 -9.97
C LEU A 245 -3.72 -6.57 -10.23
N ARG A 246 -2.64 -5.79 -10.33
CA ARG A 246 -2.71 -4.35 -10.62
C ARG A 246 -3.38 -4.11 -11.97
N ASP A 247 -2.94 -4.81 -13.00
CA ASP A 247 -3.45 -4.63 -14.36
C ASP A 247 -4.94 -5.02 -14.43
N ALA A 248 -5.34 -6.08 -13.74
CA ALA A 248 -6.75 -6.49 -13.64
C ALA A 248 -7.61 -5.48 -12.87
N VAL A 249 -7.13 -4.95 -11.74
CA VAL A 249 -7.87 -3.99 -10.89
C VAL A 249 -7.96 -2.60 -11.56
N LEU A 250 -6.95 -2.22 -12.36
CA LEU A 250 -6.95 -0.95 -13.12
C LEU A 250 -7.73 -1.02 -14.44
N THR A 251 -8.25 -2.19 -14.80
CA THR A 251 -9.11 -2.33 -15.98
C THR A 251 -10.46 -1.67 -15.71
N GLY A 252 -10.77 -0.61 -16.46
CA GLY A 252 -11.96 0.21 -16.22
C GLY A 252 -11.96 0.86 -14.84
N ASP A 253 -13.11 0.82 -14.17
CA ASP A 253 -13.34 1.44 -12.85
C ASP A 253 -13.38 0.43 -11.70
N ILE A 254 -12.83 -0.77 -11.88
CA ILE A 254 -12.84 -1.85 -10.87
C ILE A 254 -12.16 -1.39 -9.58
N ALA A 255 -11.00 -0.72 -9.66
CA ALA A 255 -10.26 -0.21 -8.49
C ALA A 255 -11.12 0.71 -7.62
N VAL A 256 -11.72 1.74 -8.24
CA VAL A 256 -12.54 2.75 -7.56
C VAL A 256 -13.82 2.11 -7.02
N GLY A 257 -14.47 1.29 -7.85
CA GLY A 257 -15.67 0.55 -7.46
C GLY A 257 -15.43 -0.35 -6.26
N LEU A 258 -14.31 -1.09 -6.22
CA LEU A 258 -13.94 -1.90 -5.06
C LEU A 258 -13.69 -1.04 -3.82
N CYS A 259 -12.93 0.05 -3.91
CA CYS A 259 -12.69 0.94 -2.77
C CYS A 259 -14.00 1.47 -2.16
N ILE A 260 -14.95 1.91 -2.99
CA ILE A 260 -16.25 2.43 -2.56
C ILE A 260 -17.10 1.31 -1.96
N LEU A 261 -17.26 0.19 -2.67
CA LEU A 261 -18.12 -0.91 -2.24
C LEU A 261 -17.64 -1.56 -0.94
N ILE A 262 -16.33 -1.71 -0.75
CA ILE A 262 -15.76 -2.25 0.49
C ILE A 262 -15.98 -1.27 1.66
N ALA A 263 -15.80 0.03 1.43
CA ALA A 263 -16.04 1.04 2.45
C ALA A 263 -17.50 1.07 2.90
N GLN A 264 -18.44 0.87 1.97
CA GLN A 264 -19.88 0.80 2.25
C GLN A 264 -20.27 -0.47 3.04
N GLN A 265 -19.57 -1.60 2.83
CA GLN A 265 -19.93 -2.85 3.51
C GLN A 265 -19.88 -2.76 5.03
N ARG A 266 -19.00 -1.94 5.60
CA ARG A 266 -18.95 -1.76 7.05
C ARG A 266 -20.31 -1.38 7.63
N GLU A 267 -20.97 -0.39 7.04
CA GLU A 267 -22.29 0.07 7.48
C GLU A 267 -23.37 -0.96 7.13
N CYS A 268 -23.22 -1.66 6.00
CA CYS A 268 -24.10 -2.76 5.61
C CYS A 268 -24.12 -3.89 6.66
N VAL A 269 -22.94 -4.35 7.10
CA VAL A 269 -22.79 -5.39 8.12
C VAL A 269 -23.46 -4.95 9.44
N VAL A 270 -23.24 -3.70 9.86
CA VAL A 270 -23.75 -3.17 11.14
C VAL A 270 -25.27 -2.95 11.11
N TYR A 271 -25.82 -2.38 10.05
CA TYR A 271 -27.22 -1.93 10.04
C TYR A 271 -28.19 -2.90 9.33
N HIS A 272 -27.71 -3.70 8.37
CA HIS A 272 -28.56 -4.59 7.57
C HIS A 272 -28.40 -6.06 7.97
N GLU A 273 -27.16 -6.56 8.04
CA GLU A 273 -26.89 -7.98 8.31
C GLU A 273 -26.97 -8.34 9.82
N SER A 274 -26.70 -7.38 10.71
CA SER A 274 -26.57 -7.62 12.16
C SER A 274 -27.80 -8.25 12.83
N SER A 275 -29.00 -7.98 12.31
CA SER A 275 -30.25 -8.55 12.83
C SER A 275 -30.36 -10.06 12.67
N ARG A 276 -29.60 -10.66 11.74
CA ARG A 276 -29.66 -12.09 11.39
C ARG A 276 -28.45 -12.88 11.85
N LEU A 277 -27.41 -12.22 12.34
CA LEU A 277 -26.10 -12.81 12.63
C LEU A 277 -25.71 -12.64 14.10
N PRO A 278 -24.95 -13.58 14.70
CA PRO A 278 -24.39 -13.40 16.02
C PRO A 278 -23.45 -12.19 16.09
N LEU A 279 -23.54 -11.39 17.16
CA LEU A 279 -22.73 -10.18 17.34
C LEU A 279 -21.22 -10.42 17.15
N LYS A 280 -20.72 -11.59 17.58
CA LYS A 280 -19.31 -11.96 17.41
C LYS A 280 -18.92 -12.06 15.93
N LEU A 281 -19.78 -12.64 15.10
CA LEU A 281 -19.56 -12.76 13.66
C LEU A 281 -19.65 -11.38 12.99
N VAL A 282 -20.62 -10.55 13.41
CA VAL A 282 -20.74 -9.16 12.94
C VAL A 282 -19.45 -8.39 13.21
N GLY A 283 -18.87 -8.52 14.41
CA GLY A 283 -17.57 -7.91 14.74
C GLY A 283 -16.45 -8.38 13.82
N GLU A 284 -16.30 -9.69 13.61
CA GLU A 284 -15.30 -10.26 12.70
C GLU A 284 -15.46 -9.74 11.26
N MET A 285 -16.69 -9.60 10.78
CA MET A 285 -16.99 -9.10 9.44
C MET A 285 -16.71 -7.60 9.30
N VAL A 286 -16.98 -6.79 10.33
CA VAL A 286 -16.61 -5.36 10.35
C VAL A 286 -15.09 -5.19 10.31
N ASP A 287 -14.36 -5.95 11.12
CA ASP A 287 -12.89 -5.94 11.13
C ASP A 287 -12.35 -6.35 9.75
N GLN A 288 -12.92 -7.39 9.15
CA GLN A 288 -12.56 -7.84 7.82
C GLN A 288 -12.80 -6.78 6.73
N CYS A 289 -13.90 -6.03 6.79
CA CYS A 289 -14.17 -4.94 5.85
C CYS A 289 -13.08 -3.87 5.96
N ARG A 290 -12.73 -3.48 7.19
CA ARG A 290 -11.68 -2.50 7.44
C ARG A 290 -10.33 -2.99 6.96
N ASP A 291 -9.94 -4.19 7.32
CA ASP A 291 -8.65 -4.79 6.93
C ASP A 291 -8.52 -4.90 5.42
N THR A 292 -9.57 -5.35 4.73
CA THR A 292 -9.53 -5.50 3.27
C THR A 292 -9.46 -4.15 2.56
N LEU A 293 -10.12 -3.11 3.09
CA LEU A 293 -10.00 -1.74 2.57
C LEU A 293 -8.57 -1.22 2.72
N LEU A 294 -7.95 -1.41 3.89
CA LEU A 294 -6.58 -0.99 4.16
C LEU A 294 -5.57 -1.75 3.29
N GLN A 295 -5.81 -3.04 3.10
CA GLN A 295 -4.99 -3.91 2.26
C GLN A 295 -5.06 -3.48 0.79
N LEU A 296 -6.26 -3.19 0.27
CA LEU A 296 -6.45 -2.70 -1.09
C LEU A 296 -5.86 -1.29 -1.28
N GLY A 297 -6.06 -0.38 -0.34
CA GLY A 297 -5.48 0.96 -0.40
C GLY A 297 -3.94 0.91 -0.43
N THR A 298 -3.34 0.13 0.47
CA THR A 298 -1.88 -0.10 0.49
C THR A 298 -1.39 -0.71 -0.83
N PHE A 299 -2.13 -1.70 -1.36
CA PHE A 299 -1.80 -2.30 -2.66
C PHE A 299 -1.77 -1.26 -3.79
N LEU A 300 -2.80 -0.42 -3.87
CA LEU A 300 -2.91 0.62 -4.89
C LEU A 300 -1.78 1.64 -4.74
N TRP A 301 -1.51 2.12 -3.53
CA TRP A 301 -0.46 3.12 -3.29
C TRP A 301 0.95 2.59 -3.60
N SER A 302 1.21 1.31 -3.37
CA SER A 302 2.51 0.70 -3.69
C SER A 302 2.67 0.32 -5.17
N ASN A 303 1.58 0.15 -5.93
CA ASN A 303 1.64 -0.40 -7.30
C ASN A 303 1.13 0.56 -8.39
N VAL A 304 0.46 1.66 -8.03
CA VAL A 304 -0.10 2.66 -8.94
C VAL A 304 0.64 3.98 -8.73
N ARG A 305 0.94 4.69 -9.82
CA ARG A 305 1.54 6.01 -9.73
C ARG A 305 0.57 6.98 -9.06
N THR A 306 1.09 7.88 -8.25
CA THR A 306 0.24 8.78 -7.47
C THR A 306 -0.63 9.69 -8.33
N ASP A 307 -0.13 10.14 -9.49
CA ASP A 307 -0.90 10.94 -10.45
C ASP A 307 -2.08 10.14 -11.03
N ASP A 308 -1.84 8.90 -11.45
CA ASP A 308 -2.87 8.01 -12.01
C ASP A 308 -3.93 7.65 -10.95
N TYR A 309 -3.50 7.48 -9.70
CA TYR A 309 -4.40 7.26 -8.57
C TYR A 309 -5.27 8.47 -8.29
N ALA A 310 -4.66 9.67 -8.24
CA ALA A 310 -5.36 10.92 -7.96
C ALA A 310 -6.37 11.31 -9.06
N GLN A 311 -6.14 10.90 -10.31
CA GLN A 311 -7.09 11.10 -11.41
C GLN A 311 -8.31 10.16 -11.34
N ARG A 312 -8.16 8.99 -10.72
CA ARG A 312 -9.21 7.95 -10.68
C ARG A 312 -10.09 8.05 -9.45
N ILE A 313 -9.53 8.38 -8.29
CA ILE A 313 -10.28 8.43 -7.03
C ILE A 313 -11.12 9.71 -6.96
N PRO A 314 -12.44 9.62 -6.71
CA PRO A 314 -13.28 10.80 -6.52
C PRO A 314 -12.82 11.65 -5.31
N PRO A 315 -13.04 12.97 -5.34
CA PRO A 315 -12.78 13.84 -4.19
C PRO A 315 -13.51 13.37 -2.93
N ALA A 316 -12.98 13.70 -1.75
CA ALA A 316 -13.59 13.29 -0.47
C ALA A 316 -15.06 13.73 -0.34
N VAL A 317 -15.40 14.93 -0.82
CA VAL A 317 -16.78 15.45 -0.84
C VAL A 317 -17.72 14.52 -1.58
N SER A 318 -17.39 14.14 -2.82
CA SER A 318 -18.21 13.22 -3.61
C SER A 318 -18.30 11.84 -2.95
N LEU A 319 -17.21 11.33 -2.37
CA LEU A 319 -17.25 10.07 -1.63
C LEU A 319 -18.24 10.12 -0.45
N ILE A 320 -18.32 11.25 0.25
CA ILE A 320 -19.21 11.43 1.41
C ILE A 320 -20.65 11.71 0.96
N GLN A 321 -20.86 12.65 0.05
CA GLN A 321 -22.19 13.11 -0.35
C GLN A 321 -22.87 12.19 -1.36
N ASP A 322 -22.17 11.80 -2.42
CA ASP A 322 -22.75 11.04 -3.54
C ASP A 322 -22.72 9.53 -3.27
N TYR A 323 -21.63 9.05 -2.65
CA TYR A 323 -21.44 7.62 -2.37
C TYR A 323 -21.72 7.23 -0.92
N HIS A 324 -22.06 8.19 -0.04
CA HIS A 324 -22.40 7.95 1.36
C HIS A 324 -21.33 7.19 2.16
N LEU A 325 -20.05 7.40 1.82
CA LEU A 325 -18.95 6.87 2.62
C LEU A 325 -18.82 7.65 3.92
N ARG A 326 -18.44 6.93 4.98
CA ARG A 326 -18.00 7.58 6.21
C ARG A 326 -16.75 8.43 5.95
N VAL A 327 -16.65 9.53 6.70
CA VAL A 327 -15.53 10.48 6.56
C VAL A 327 -14.17 9.81 6.75
N ASP A 328 -14.04 8.86 7.70
CA ASP A 328 -12.78 8.14 7.91
C ASP A 328 -12.35 7.30 6.70
N ALA A 329 -13.29 6.71 5.95
CA ALA A 329 -13.00 5.96 4.74
C ALA A 329 -12.70 6.89 3.55
N ALA A 330 -13.49 7.94 3.37
CA ALA A 330 -13.29 8.94 2.32
C ALA A 330 -11.93 9.64 2.45
N MET A 331 -11.58 10.06 3.68
CA MET A 331 -10.29 10.67 3.97
C MET A 331 -9.14 9.69 3.79
N TYR A 332 -9.29 8.42 4.21
CA TYR A 332 -8.28 7.40 3.97
C TYR A 332 -7.95 7.24 2.47
N LEU A 333 -8.98 7.11 1.61
CA LEU A 333 -8.80 6.92 0.16
C LEU A 333 -8.21 8.15 -0.52
N THR A 334 -8.61 9.34 -0.12
CA THR A 334 -8.16 10.59 -0.77
C THR A 334 -6.84 11.14 -0.23
N ARG A 335 -6.39 10.70 0.96
CA ARG A 335 -5.17 11.20 1.63
C ARG A 335 -3.94 11.33 0.71
N PRO A 336 -3.55 10.32 -0.09
CA PRO A 336 -2.36 10.43 -0.94
C PRO A 336 -2.48 11.53 -2.01
N THR A 337 -3.71 11.90 -2.40
CA THR A 337 -3.96 12.90 -3.44
C THR A 337 -3.67 14.32 -2.96
N TYR A 338 -3.77 14.57 -1.65
CA TYR A 338 -3.53 15.89 -1.05
C TYR A 338 -2.05 16.16 -0.82
N LEU A 339 -1.34 15.18 -0.25
CA LEU A 339 0.09 15.30 0.04
C LEU A 339 0.92 15.36 -1.25
N THR A 340 0.47 14.75 -2.34
CA THR A 340 1.15 14.85 -3.65
C THR A 340 1.06 16.24 -4.24
N LYS A 341 -0.06 16.96 -4.05
CA LYS A 341 -0.17 18.36 -4.50
C LYS A 341 0.79 19.27 -3.72
N ALA A 342 1.01 19.00 -2.45
CA ALA A 342 2.03 19.68 -1.64
C ALA A 342 3.47 19.26 -2.00
N GLY A 343 3.73 17.97 -2.26
CA GLY A 343 5.04 17.43 -2.66
C GLY A 343 5.44 17.70 -4.12
N CYS A 344 4.48 17.96 -5.02
CA CYS A 344 4.79 18.36 -6.40
C CYS A 344 5.48 19.74 -6.43
N PHE A 345 5.10 20.64 -5.51
CA PHE A 345 5.82 21.89 -5.26
C PHE A 345 7.26 21.63 -4.79
N GLU A 346 7.49 20.63 -3.93
CA GLU A 346 8.84 20.21 -3.51
C GLU A 346 9.68 19.72 -4.71
N SER A 347 9.09 18.94 -5.61
CA SER A 347 9.77 18.49 -6.85
C SER A 347 10.05 19.64 -7.83
N LEU A 348 9.18 20.66 -7.86
CA LEU A 348 9.39 21.89 -8.63
C LEU A 348 10.53 22.71 -8.04
N ILE A 349 10.58 22.84 -6.71
CA ILE A 349 11.64 23.57 -5.97
C ILE A 349 12.99 22.87 -6.13
N CYS A 350 13.05 21.53 -6.06
CA CYS A 350 14.27 20.76 -6.31
C CYS A 350 14.72 20.80 -7.79
N ARG A 351 13.79 21.01 -8.74
CA ARG A 351 14.11 21.23 -10.18
C ARG A 351 14.52 22.66 -10.48
N PHE A 352 14.10 23.63 -9.67
CA PHE A 352 14.69 24.97 -9.63
C PHE A 352 16.11 24.84 -9.04
N LYS A 353 17.06 24.40 -9.87
CA LYS A 353 18.48 24.66 -9.61
C LYS A 353 18.66 26.18 -9.59
N PRO A 354 18.96 26.83 -8.46
CA PRO A 354 19.26 28.26 -8.41
C PRO A 354 20.67 28.54 -8.93
N GLU A 355 21.22 27.69 -9.81
CA GLU A 355 22.59 27.78 -10.31
C GLU A 355 22.81 28.99 -11.22
N SER A 356 21.76 29.65 -11.71
CA SER A 356 21.88 30.73 -12.70
C SER A 356 21.60 32.13 -12.17
N CYS A 357 20.57 32.38 -11.35
CA CYS A 357 20.25 33.76 -10.91
C CYS A 357 20.67 34.07 -9.48
N LEU A 358 20.51 33.14 -8.54
CA LEU A 358 20.89 33.35 -7.14
C LEU A 358 22.40 33.17 -6.93
N LEU A 359 23.03 32.23 -7.62
CA LEU A 359 24.49 32.03 -7.56
C LEU A 359 25.26 33.25 -8.08
N MET A 360 24.76 33.98 -9.09
CA MET A 360 25.37 35.24 -9.54
C MET A 360 25.28 36.34 -8.48
N LEU A 361 24.12 36.50 -7.83
CA LEU A 361 23.94 37.50 -6.77
C LEU A 361 24.77 37.13 -5.51
N ILE A 362 24.82 35.85 -5.17
CA ILE A 362 25.61 35.32 -4.04
C ILE A 362 27.12 35.40 -4.34
N GLU A 363 27.58 35.10 -5.55
CA GLU A 363 28.99 35.27 -5.95
C GLU A 363 29.42 36.74 -5.94
N ASP A 364 28.57 37.65 -6.41
CA ASP A 364 28.85 39.10 -6.36
C ASP A 364 28.91 39.60 -4.92
N GLU A 365 28.02 39.16 -4.03
CA GLU A 365 27.98 39.60 -2.63
C GLU A 365 29.12 38.99 -1.79
N ILE A 366 29.50 37.73 -2.08
CA ILE A 366 30.69 37.07 -1.52
C ILE A 366 31.97 37.73 -2.04
N ASN A 367 32.09 38.03 -3.34
CA ASN A 367 33.26 38.72 -3.91
C ASN A 367 33.37 40.15 -3.38
N ASN A 368 32.25 40.87 -3.24
CA ASN A 368 32.24 42.22 -2.67
C ASN A 368 32.66 42.22 -1.20
N SER A 369 32.20 41.24 -0.42
CA SER A 369 32.60 41.08 0.99
C SER A 369 34.07 40.63 1.13
N TYR A 370 34.55 39.77 0.24
CA TYR A 370 35.95 39.34 0.17
C TYR A 370 36.89 40.49 -0.22
N GLU A 371 36.52 41.30 -1.23
CA GLU A 371 37.29 42.48 -1.64
C GLU A 371 37.21 43.61 -0.58
N ALA A 372 36.12 43.72 0.18
CA ALA A 372 36.03 44.64 1.32
C ALA A 372 36.96 44.23 2.48
N ALA A 373 37.00 42.93 2.83
CA ALA A 373 37.91 42.39 3.84
C ALA A 373 39.39 42.49 3.41
N LYS A 374 39.68 42.27 2.13
CA LYS A 374 41.02 42.44 1.54
C LYS A 374 41.48 43.91 1.54
N ARG A 375 40.55 44.86 1.45
CA ARG A 375 40.83 46.30 1.58
C ARG A 375 41.09 46.72 3.04
N SER A 376 40.41 46.13 4.02
CA SER A 376 40.70 46.39 5.44
C SER A 376 42.02 45.76 5.91
N MET A 377 42.37 44.57 5.41
CA MET A 377 43.66 43.94 5.70
C MET A 377 44.87 44.68 5.12
N LYS A 378 44.67 45.49 4.07
CA LYS A 378 45.73 46.35 3.50
C LYS A 378 45.95 47.65 4.27
N SER A 379 45.00 48.10 5.10
CA SER A 379 45.17 49.30 5.92
C SER A 379 45.87 49.04 7.26
N ASP A 380 45.93 47.78 7.71
CA ASP A 380 46.51 47.41 9.01
C ASP A 380 47.98 46.99 8.98
N SER A 381 48.61 46.88 7.79
CA SER A 381 50.03 46.48 7.69
C SER A 381 51.04 47.58 8.06
N ASP A 382 50.60 48.82 8.30
CA ASP A 382 51.50 49.97 8.50
C ASP A 382 51.61 50.50 9.93
N ASN A 383 51.03 49.87 10.97
CA ASN A 383 51.28 50.33 12.34
C ASN A 383 51.31 49.24 13.44
N LYS A 384 52.55 48.97 13.88
CA LYS A 384 53.02 48.68 15.25
C LYS A 384 52.69 47.34 15.95
N LYS A 385 53.81 46.65 16.22
CA LYS A 385 54.20 45.71 17.29
C LYS A 385 53.41 45.68 18.63
N MET A 386 53.11 44.44 19.05
CA MET A 386 53.20 43.81 20.40
C MET A 386 52.48 44.46 21.61
N ASP A 387 51.63 43.71 22.34
CA ASP A 387 52.00 42.95 23.56
C ASP A 387 50.82 42.12 24.13
N THR A 388 51.13 41.29 25.11
CA THR A 388 50.40 40.12 25.64
C THR A 388 49.59 40.46 26.92
N GLN A 389 48.53 39.67 27.18
CA GLN A 389 47.79 39.48 28.45
C GLN A 389 46.77 40.54 28.92
N GLN A 390 45.49 40.16 28.94
CA GLN A 390 44.64 40.37 30.13
C GLN A 390 43.45 39.39 30.18
N LYS A 391 43.48 38.51 31.19
CA LYS A 391 42.32 37.74 31.69
C LYS A 391 41.40 38.70 32.45
N VAL A 392 40.10 38.70 32.16
CA VAL A 392 39.05 39.08 33.13
C VAL A 392 37.86 38.11 33.03
N SER A 393 37.32 37.80 34.21
CA SER A 393 36.42 36.71 34.59
C SER A 393 34.97 36.87 34.13
N PHE A 394 34.27 35.73 34.11
CA PHE A 394 33.00 35.38 33.48
C PHE A 394 31.74 35.75 34.28
N SER A 395 31.80 36.73 35.20
CA SER A 395 30.67 37.05 36.11
C SER A 395 29.88 38.32 35.77
N ASP A 396 30.32 39.13 34.80
CA ASP A 396 29.87 40.53 34.71
C ASP A 396 29.00 40.86 33.49
N LEU A 397 28.50 39.87 32.74
CA LEU A 397 27.69 40.11 31.53
C LEU A 397 26.25 39.55 31.59
N ILE A 398 25.64 39.56 32.77
CA ILE A 398 24.18 39.49 32.90
C ILE A 398 23.67 40.89 33.25
N SER A 399 23.28 41.65 32.24
CA SER A 399 22.16 42.62 32.28
C SER A 399 22.06 43.39 30.97
N THR A 400 20.91 43.31 30.29
CA THR A 400 20.09 44.42 29.73
C THR A 400 19.24 44.03 28.50
N SER A 401 17.94 44.35 28.61
CA SER A 401 16.89 44.62 27.59
C SER A 401 16.64 43.60 26.47
N GLU A 402 15.50 42.91 26.42
CA GLU A 402 14.11 43.34 26.11
C GLU A 402 13.76 43.38 24.60
N SER A 403 12.83 42.49 24.24
CA SER A 403 11.91 42.49 23.09
C SER A 403 12.46 42.20 21.67
N HIS A 404 12.19 40.99 21.18
CA HIS A 404 11.48 40.72 19.91
C HIS A 404 11.30 39.21 19.73
N ASN A 405 10.08 38.72 19.99
CA ASN A 405 9.80 37.31 20.23
C ASN A 405 9.53 36.45 18.96
N ASP A 406 9.73 36.98 17.74
CA ASP A 406 9.42 36.22 16.51
C ASP A 406 10.64 35.90 15.63
N LYS A 407 11.85 36.36 15.98
CA LYS A 407 13.08 36.05 15.21
C LYS A 407 13.84 34.83 15.72
N TYR A 408 13.69 34.48 17.01
CA TYR A 408 14.45 33.40 17.64
C TYR A 408 13.85 32.00 17.38
N LEU A 409 12.56 31.89 17.10
CA LEU A 409 11.92 30.60 16.79
C LEU A 409 12.33 30.09 15.41
N VAL A 410 12.47 30.99 14.42
CA VAL A 410 12.97 30.66 13.09
C VAL A 410 14.45 30.29 13.13
N LEU A 411 15.25 31.02 13.93
CA LEU A 411 16.67 30.73 14.11
C LEU A 411 16.93 29.45 14.94
N SER A 412 16.09 29.10 15.90
CA SER A 412 16.22 27.84 16.66
C SER A 412 15.81 26.63 15.83
N VAL A 413 14.78 26.75 15.00
CA VAL A 413 14.38 25.70 14.05
C VAL A 413 15.43 25.55 12.94
N LEU A 414 16.02 26.65 12.45
CA LEU A 414 17.16 26.61 11.53
C LEU A 414 18.40 25.96 12.16
N TRP A 415 18.64 26.17 13.46
CA TRP A 415 19.71 25.50 14.22
C TRP A 415 19.48 23.99 14.31
N GLU A 416 18.25 23.54 14.56
CA GLU A 416 17.91 22.10 14.58
C GLU A 416 17.97 21.46 13.18
N MET A 417 17.52 22.17 12.14
CA MET A 417 17.54 21.69 10.75
C MET A 417 18.97 21.56 10.18
N THR A 418 19.92 22.38 10.64
CA THR A 418 21.30 22.37 10.12
C THR A 418 22.20 21.33 10.79
N PHE A 419 21.89 20.84 11.99
CA PHE A 419 22.86 20.08 12.79
C PHE A 419 22.63 18.57 12.93
N HIS A 420 21.46 18.02 12.58
CA HIS A 420 21.21 16.58 12.76
C HIS A 420 21.81 15.65 11.68
N GLY A 421 22.37 16.20 10.59
CA GLY A 421 22.95 15.40 9.48
C GLY A 421 24.47 15.18 9.52
N SER A 422 25.19 15.78 10.48
CA SER A 422 26.64 15.70 10.52
C SER A 422 27.17 15.73 11.95
N GLN A 423 27.05 14.60 12.66
CA GLN A 423 27.87 14.40 13.84
C GLN A 423 29.36 14.47 13.43
N GLY A 424 30.05 15.50 13.95
CA GLY A 424 31.47 15.39 14.26
C GLY A 424 32.48 16.27 13.51
N LYS A 425 32.11 17.20 12.63
CA LYS A 425 33.15 17.99 11.91
C LYS A 425 33.00 19.51 11.81
N ILE A 426 31.92 20.13 12.28
CA ILE A 426 31.78 21.61 12.24
C ILE A 426 31.97 22.26 13.62
N LEU A 427 31.92 21.49 14.72
CA LEU A 427 32.13 22.01 16.09
C LEU A 427 33.61 22.23 16.46
N GLY A 428 34.54 22.11 15.51
CA GLY A 428 35.96 22.46 15.68
C GLY A 428 36.35 23.80 15.06
N MET A 429 35.41 24.51 14.39
CA MET A 429 35.66 25.81 13.75
C MET A 429 35.16 27.02 14.55
N TRP A 430 34.60 26.81 15.74
CA TRP A 430 34.02 27.88 16.57
C TRP A 430 34.96 28.43 17.65
N GLU A 431 36.25 28.07 17.61
CA GLU A 431 37.27 28.57 18.57
C GLU A 431 38.42 29.37 17.94
N TRP A 432 38.35 29.72 16.66
CA TRP A 432 39.27 30.67 16.04
C TRP A 432 38.46 31.72 15.29
N GLY A 433 38.63 33.00 15.64
CA GLY A 433 37.84 34.13 15.15
C GLY A 433 37.52 34.01 13.65
N GLY A 434 36.25 33.80 13.33
CA GLY A 434 35.80 33.52 11.98
C GLY A 434 35.42 34.80 11.22
N ASP A 435 36.11 35.04 10.12
CA ASP A 435 35.87 36.09 9.13
C ASP A 435 34.40 36.21 8.67
N ASP A 436 33.98 37.41 8.27
CA ASP A 436 32.64 37.78 7.76
C ASP A 436 32.07 36.85 6.66
N VAL A 437 32.94 36.09 5.99
CA VAL A 437 32.59 35.10 4.96
C VAL A 437 31.76 33.94 5.54
N HIS A 438 32.09 33.44 6.74
CA HIS A 438 31.35 32.34 7.36
C HIS A 438 29.94 32.74 7.80
N LYS A 439 29.78 33.97 8.30
CA LYS A 439 28.47 34.56 8.62
C LYS A 439 27.62 34.76 7.37
N SER A 440 28.25 35.21 6.27
CA SER A 440 27.59 35.40 4.98
C SER A 440 27.10 34.07 4.40
N ILE A 441 27.93 33.02 4.40
CA ILE A 441 27.54 31.67 3.96
C ILE A 441 26.38 31.13 4.82
N PHE A 442 26.42 31.32 6.14
CA PHE A 442 25.34 30.91 7.03
C PHE A 442 24.03 31.65 6.74
N LEU A 443 24.08 32.96 6.51
CA LEU A 443 22.91 33.79 6.15
C LEU A 443 22.28 33.34 4.84
N VAL A 444 23.09 33.04 3.82
CA VAL A 444 22.61 32.54 2.53
C VAL A 444 21.93 31.18 2.66
N ILE A 445 22.53 30.26 3.43
CA ILE A 445 21.93 28.95 3.70
C ILE A 445 20.62 29.10 4.47
N ALA A 446 20.59 29.95 5.50
CA ALA A 446 19.38 30.23 6.29
C ALA A 446 18.26 30.85 5.44
N GLN A 447 18.58 31.79 4.54
CA GLN A 447 17.61 32.38 3.61
C GLN A 447 17.04 31.35 2.64
N PHE A 448 17.87 30.42 2.15
CA PHE A 448 17.42 29.34 1.27
C PHE A 448 16.40 28.42 1.97
N TYR A 449 16.70 27.95 3.18
CA TYR A 449 15.76 27.12 3.96
C TYR A 449 14.48 27.87 4.36
N LEU A 450 14.59 29.16 4.70
CA LEU A 450 13.43 30.00 4.99
C LEU A 450 12.50 30.11 3.77
N LEU A 451 13.08 30.32 2.58
CA LEU A 451 12.33 30.40 1.34
C LEU A 451 11.61 29.07 1.03
N GLN A 452 12.30 27.93 1.20
CA GLN A 452 11.69 26.61 1.05
C GLN A 452 10.50 26.41 2.00
N PHE A 453 10.64 26.82 3.27
CA PHE A 453 9.55 26.73 4.25
C PHE A 453 8.36 27.62 3.89
N ILE A 454 8.60 28.85 3.43
CA ILE A 454 7.51 29.77 3.01
C ILE A 454 6.70 29.17 1.87
N PHE A 455 7.36 28.61 0.85
CA PHE A 455 6.67 27.95 -0.25
C PHE A 455 5.89 26.71 0.20
N PHE A 456 6.50 25.87 1.05
CA PHE A 456 5.83 24.72 1.63
C PHE A 456 4.58 25.14 2.41
N LYS A 457 4.70 26.12 3.32
CA LYS A 457 3.58 26.65 4.12
C LYS A 457 2.47 27.16 3.22
N SER A 458 2.78 27.97 2.21
CA SER A 458 1.78 28.52 1.30
C SER A 458 1.03 27.43 0.53
N ALA A 459 1.74 26.44 0.00
CA ALA A 459 1.11 25.34 -0.74
C ALA A 459 0.26 24.44 0.18
N PHE A 460 0.76 24.18 1.39
CA PHE A 460 0.07 23.35 2.37
C PHE A 460 -1.19 24.03 2.91
N ASP A 461 -1.12 25.34 3.20
CA ASP A 461 -2.28 26.14 3.59
C ASP A 461 -3.33 26.21 2.48
N ASP A 462 -2.94 26.35 1.21
CA ASP A 462 -3.89 26.36 0.07
C ASP A 462 -4.66 25.03 -0.05
N VAL A 463 -3.96 23.90 0.09
CA VAL A 463 -4.59 22.56 0.09
C VAL A 463 -5.56 22.43 1.26
N ILE A 464 -5.18 22.85 2.47
CA ILE A 464 -6.05 22.80 3.65
C ILE A 464 -7.27 23.70 3.48
N SER A 465 -7.08 24.96 3.09
CA SER A 465 -8.17 25.92 2.90
C SER A 465 -9.18 25.44 1.87
N LYS A 466 -8.71 24.86 0.77
CA LYS A 466 -9.59 24.24 -0.22
C LYS A 466 -10.38 23.09 0.37
N LEU A 467 -9.74 22.19 1.12
CA LEU A 467 -10.40 21.05 1.76
C LEU A 467 -11.40 21.47 2.83
N VAL A 468 -11.10 22.53 3.59
CA VAL A 468 -12.01 23.10 4.59
C VAL A 468 -13.32 23.54 3.92
N ASN A 469 -13.22 24.36 2.87
CA ASN A 469 -14.38 24.86 2.13
C ASN A 469 -15.21 23.72 1.50
N GLU A 470 -14.52 22.68 1.04
CA GLU A 470 -15.14 21.51 0.41
C GLU A 470 -15.85 20.60 1.45
N LEU A 471 -15.23 20.36 2.62
CA LEU A 471 -15.71 19.40 3.62
C LEU A 471 -16.67 19.99 4.65
N GLU A 472 -16.62 21.29 4.93
CA GLU A 472 -17.49 21.95 5.91
C GLU A 472 -18.99 21.65 5.67
N PRO A 473 -19.52 21.69 4.43
CA PRO A 473 -20.93 21.35 4.18
C PRO A 473 -21.26 19.87 4.36
N CYS A 474 -20.25 18.99 4.36
CA CYS A 474 -20.42 17.53 4.47
C CYS A 474 -20.45 17.04 5.92
N ILE A 475 -19.94 17.84 6.84
CA ILE A 475 -19.78 17.45 8.24
C ILE A 475 -20.99 17.91 9.04
N PRO A 476 -21.52 17.08 9.96
CA PRO A 476 -22.66 17.47 10.77
C PRO A 476 -22.39 18.77 11.56
N PRO A 477 -23.31 19.75 11.57
CA PRO A 477 -23.07 21.07 12.18
C PRO A 477 -22.68 21.02 13.66
N HIS A 478 -23.18 20.02 14.41
CA HIS A 478 -22.82 19.85 15.81
C HIS A 478 -21.34 19.51 16.01
N VAL A 479 -20.70 18.81 15.06
CA VAL A 479 -19.26 18.53 15.10
C VAL A 479 -18.46 19.80 14.81
N CYS A 480 -18.88 20.59 13.82
CA CYS A 480 -18.23 21.85 13.46
C CYS A 480 -18.32 22.92 14.56
N ARG A 481 -19.34 22.85 15.43
CA ARG A 481 -19.46 23.71 16.61
C ARG A 481 -18.42 23.39 17.67
N ASP A 482 -18.15 22.11 17.88
CA ASP A 482 -17.34 21.64 19.00
C ASP A 482 -15.85 21.50 18.61
N ILE A 483 -15.55 21.31 17.32
CA ILE A 483 -14.19 21.14 16.79
C ILE A 483 -14.00 22.07 15.57
N PRO A 484 -12.96 22.93 15.55
CA PRO A 484 -12.64 23.73 14.38
C PRO A 484 -12.43 22.87 13.13
N ILE A 485 -13.12 23.22 12.03
CA ILE A 485 -13.05 22.48 10.77
C ILE A 485 -11.61 22.36 10.23
N ARG A 486 -10.79 23.40 10.42
CA ARG A 486 -9.38 23.39 10.02
C ARG A 486 -8.58 22.32 10.76
N LEU A 487 -8.80 22.17 12.08
CA LEU A 487 -8.20 21.11 12.88
C LEU A 487 -8.66 19.73 12.42
N PHE A 488 -9.95 19.58 12.12
CA PHE A 488 -10.51 18.33 11.60
C PHE A 488 -9.84 17.89 10.29
N VAL A 489 -9.72 18.81 9.32
CA VAL A 489 -9.07 18.54 8.03
C VAL A 489 -7.62 18.12 8.22
N VAL A 490 -6.86 18.87 9.03
CA VAL A 490 -5.45 18.58 9.32
C VAL A 490 -5.27 17.21 9.96
N PHE A 491 -6.12 16.87 10.93
CA PHE A 491 -6.10 15.57 11.61
C PHE A 491 -6.27 14.41 10.63
N TRP A 492 -7.20 14.51 9.67
CA TRP A 492 -7.46 13.42 8.73
C TRP A 492 -6.50 13.40 7.54
N MET A 493 -5.95 14.55 7.15
CA MET A 493 -4.98 14.67 6.06
C MET A 493 -3.61 14.11 6.46
N LEU A 494 -3.15 14.36 7.69
CA LEU A 494 -1.88 13.82 8.18
C LEU A 494 -1.99 12.35 8.57
N SER A 495 -0.86 11.67 8.59
CA SER A 495 -0.67 10.30 9.05
C SER A 495 0.48 10.22 10.05
N SER A 496 0.66 9.07 10.70
CA SER A 496 1.78 8.85 11.64
C SER A 496 3.15 9.11 11.01
N TYR A 497 3.30 8.82 9.70
CA TYR A 497 4.53 9.08 8.94
C TYR A 497 4.92 10.57 8.92
N ASP A 498 3.93 11.46 8.95
CA ASP A 498 4.11 12.90 8.80
C ASP A 498 4.43 13.61 10.13
N ILE A 499 4.22 12.94 11.26
CA ILE A 499 4.25 13.56 12.60
C ILE A 499 5.52 13.17 13.39
N GLU A 500 5.98 11.92 13.22
CA GLU A 500 7.09 11.38 13.98
C GLU A 500 7.91 10.40 13.15
N VAL A 501 9.24 10.46 13.30
CA VAL A 501 10.18 9.52 12.69
C VAL A 501 10.42 8.38 13.69
N PRO A 502 10.15 7.12 13.33
CA PRO A 502 10.43 5.98 14.20
C PRO A 502 11.92 5.61 14.12
N THR A 503 12.79 6.48 14.65
CA THR A 503 14.26 6.32 14.58
C THR A 503 14.72 4.98 15.16
N ALA A 504 14.15 4.54 16.28
CA ALA A 504 14.52 3.26 16.89
C ALA A 504 14.13 2.04 16.03
N ALA A 505 13.05 2.12 15.25
CA ALA A 505 12.72 1.09 14.26
C ALA A 505 13.71 1.08 13.08
N TYR A 506 14.12 2.25 12.57
CA TYR A 506 15.15 2.34 11.52
C TYR A 506 16.49 1.77 11.99
N GLU A 507 16.94 2.12 13.19
CA GLU A 507 18.18 1.62 13.78
C GLU A 507 18.18 0.08 13.89
N ARG A 508 17.08 -0.50 14.41
CA ARG A 508 16.93 -1.97 14.51
C ARG A 508 16.94 -2.65 13.14
N ALA A 509 16.27 -2.09 12.14
CA ALA A 509 16.26 -2.65 10.79
C ALA A 509 17.67 -2.62 10.16
N ILE A 510 18.40 -1.51 10.33
CA ILE A 510 19.78 -1.38 9.85
C ILE A 510 20.71 -2.35 10.57
N GLU A 511 20.58 -2.52 11.88
CA GLU A 511 21.37 -3.49 12.65
C GLU A 511 21.09 -4.93 12.19
N ASN A 512 19.83 -5.26 11.91
CA ASN A 512 19.45 -6.57 11.35
C ASN A 512 20.10 -6.82 9.98
N ILE A 513 20.13 -5.81 9.10
CA ILE A 513 20.80 -5.90 7.79
C ILE A 513 22.31 -6.09 7.96
N ARG A 514 22.95 -5.34 8.86
CA ARG A 514 24.38 -5.51 9.17
C ARG A 514 24.70 -6.89 9.73
N ARG A 515 23.80 -7.46 10.54
CA ARG A 515 23.91 -8.85 11.00
C ARG A 515 23.82 -9.83 9.83
N GLN A 516 22.85 -9.67 8.93
CA GLN A 516 22.73 -10.50 7.72
C GLN A 516 23.97 -10.41 6.83
N MET A 517 24.59 -9.24 6.72
CA MET A 517 25.85 -9.07 5.96
C MET A 517 27.00 -9.89 6.56
N LYS A 518 27.12 -9.89 7.89
CA LYS A 518 28.14 -10.67 8.59
C LYS A 518 27.91 -12.18 8.41
N GLU A 519 26.67 -12.63 8.59
CA GLU A 519 26.27 -14.03 8.37
C GLU A 519 26.52 -14.48 6.92
N ALA A 520 26.20 -13.63 5.94
CA ALA A 520 26.43 -13.91 4.52
C ALA A 520 27.93 -14.03 4.19
N ALA A 521 28.78 -13.23 4.83
CA ALA A 521 30.23 -13.28 4.65
C ALA A 521 30.84 -14.58 5.22
N GLU A 522 30.36 -15.02 6.38
CA GLU A 522 30.85 -16.20 7.11
C GLU A 522 30.24 -17.52 6.61
N SER A 523 29.16 -17.47 5.81
CA SER A 523 28.42 -18.67 5.36
C SER A 523 29.26 -19.65 4.54
N PRO A 524 29.53 -20.88 5.02
CA PRO A 524 30.33 -21.87 4.29
C PRO A 524 29.59 -22.44 3.07
N VAL A 525 28.26 -22.27 2.99
CA VAL A 525 27.38 -22.81 1.94
C VAL A 525 27.38 -21.93 0.68
N MET A 526 27.67 -20.63 0.82
CA MET A 526 27.65 -19.70 -0.31
C MET A 526 29.00 -19.63 -1.03
N SER A 527 28.99 -19.74 -2.35
CA SER A 527 30.16 -19.48 -3.20
C SER A 527 30.64 -18.02 -3.06
N LYS A 528 31.94 -17.76 -3.25
CA LYS A 528 32.54 -16.41 -3.15
C LYS A 528 31.81 -15.35 -3.99
N SER A 529 31.39 -15.69 -5.21
CA SER A 529 30.62 -14.78 -6.09
C SER A 529 29.22 -14.45 -5.54
N LYS A 530 28.54 -15.43 -4.94
CA LYS A 530 27.22 -15.21 -4.30
C LYS A 530 27.34 -14.34 -3.04
N ARG A 531 28.39 -14.55 -2.23
CA ARG A 531 28.64 -13.70 -1.04
C ARG A 531 28.83 -12.24 -1.41
N LEU A 532 29.63 -11.97 -2.46
CA LEU A 532 29.86 -10.60 -2.94
C LEU A 532 28.57 -9.92 -3.40
N LYS A 533 27.73 -10.63 -4.19
CA LYS A 533 26.44 -10.11 -4.67
C LYS A 533 25.47 -9.82 -3.53
N GLU A 534 25.43 -10.68 -2.53
CA GLU A 534 24.54 -10.51 -1.39
C GLU A 534 25.00 -9.36 -0.48
N ASP A 535 26.32 -9.22 -0.26
CA ASP A 535 26.89 -8.07 0.46
C ASP A 535 26.58 -6.74 -0.27
N GLU A 536 26.74 -6.69 -1.60
CA GLU A 536 26.38 -5.51 -2.40
C GLU A 536 24.88 -5.18 -2.30
N ARG A 537 24.02 -6.20 -2.35
CA ARG A 537 22.56 -6.04 -2.20
C ARG A 537 22.20 -5.45 -0.84
N LEU A 538 22.76 -6.00 0.23
CA LEU A 538 22.48 -5.58 1.60
C LEU A 538 23.05 -4.18 1.91
N ARG A 539 24.25 -3.85 1.42
CA ARG A 539 24.80 -2.48 1.49
C ARG A 539 23.92 -1.47 0.76
N GLY A 540 23.45 -1.84 -0.43
CA GLY A 540 22.53 -1.01 -1.20
C GLY A 540 21.19 -0.81 -0.49
N LEU A 541 20.71 -1.81 0.26
CA LEU A 541 19.50 -1.71 1.06
C LEU A 541 19.70 -0.83 2.31
N GLU A 542 20.81 -0.98 3.04
CA GLU A 542 21.17 -0.10 4.16
C GLU A 542 21.22 1.37 3.71
N ALA A 543 21.90 1.65 2.59
CA ALA A 543 22.00 3.01 2.05
C ALA A 543 20.62 3.61 1.73
N LYS A 544 19.71 2.81 1.16
CA LYS A 544 18.34 3.25 0.85
C LYS A 544 17.49 3.48 2.10
N LEU A 545 17.64 2.67 3.13
CA LEU A 545 16.93 2.87 4.41
C LEU A 545 17.38 4.16 5.09
N ARG A 546 18.69 4.44 5.10
CA ARG A 546 19.23 5.71 5.64
C ARG A 546 18.74 6.92 4.86
N ASP A 547 18.65 6.81 3.54
CA ASP A 547 18.10 7.87 2.70
C ASP A 547 16.58 8.05 2.94
N GLU A 548 15.83 6.97 3.16
CA GLU A 548 14.43 7.03 3.55
C GLU A 548 14.22 7.69 4.91
N GLU A 549 14.98 7.28 5.94
CA GLU A 549 14.98 7.86 7.28
C GLU A 549 15.29 9.37 7.23
N LYS A 550 16.31 9.76 6.46
CA LYS A 550 16.70 11.16 6.29
C LYS A 550 15.57 11.97 5.66
N ARG A 551 14.97 11.47 4.57
CA ARG A 551 13.84 12.15 3.89
C ARG A 551 12.63 12.28 4.81
N GLN A 552 12.30 11.23 5.58
CA GLN A 552 11.21 11.31 6.56
C GLN A 552 11.52 12.34 7.65
N THR A 553 12.76 12.41 8.12
CA THR A 553 13.20 13.41 9.11
C THR A 553 13.04 14.84 8.60
N GLU A 554 13.48 15.12 7.38
CA GLU A 554 13.31 16.44 6.76
C GLU A 554 11.82 16.78 6.59
N HIS A 555 10.99 15.82 6.19
CA HIS A 555 9.55 15.98 6.05
C HIS A 555 8.86 16.29 7.39
N VAL A 556 9.09 15.47 8.41
CA VAL A 556 8.53 15.66 9.76
C VAL A 556 8.95 17.00 10.35
N ALA A 557 10.20 17.43 10.14
CA ALA A 557 10.68 18.73 10.60
C ALA A 557 9.89 19.89 9.96
N ARG A 558 9.59 19.82 8.65
CA ARG A 558 8.76 20.82 7.96
C ARG A 558 7.32 20.84 8.47
N VAL A 559 6.73 19.65 8.64
CA VAL A 559 5.36 19.52 9.16
C VAL A 559 5.27 20.07 10.58
N ARG A 560 6.23 19.75 11.46
CA ARG A 560 6.31 20.29 12.82
C ARG A 560 6.50 21.81 12.84
N ALA A 561 7.37 22.35 11.98
CA ALA A 561 7.54 23.79 11.84
C ALA A 561 6.23 24.47 11.38
N TRP A 562 5.50 23.86 10.45
CA TRP A 562 4.19 24.34 10.04
C TRP A 562 3.18 24.28 11.19
N ILE A 563 3.03 23.14 11.87
CA ILE A 563 2.13 22.98 13.04
C ILE A 563 2.43 24.05 14.08
N ASN A 564 3.71 24.28 14.42
CA ASN A 564 4.10 25.30 15.38
C ASN A 564 3.72 26.71 14.94
N SER A 565 3.71 27.00 13.63
CA SER A 565 3.32 28.31 13.09
C SER A 565 1.82 28.56 13.07
N VAL A 566 0.98 27.52 13.13
CA VAL A 566 -0.49 27.63 13.05
C VAL A 566 -1.21 27.08 14.28
N LYS A 567 -0.48 26.61 15.30
CA LYS A 567 -1.06 25.89 16.44
C LYS A 567 -2.16 26.69 17.13
N ASP A 568 -1.97 28.00 17.29
CA ASP A 568 -2.92 28.84 18.03
C ASP A 568 -4.18 29.04 17.17
N ASP A 569 -4.03 29.33 15.88
CA ASP A 569 -5.13 29.40 14.89
C ASP A 569 -5.95 28.11 14.79
N LEU A 570 -5.31 26.94 14.92
CA LEU A 570 -5.97 25.63 14.82
C LEU A 570 -6.98 25.39 15.95
N PHE A 571 -6.76 25.98 17.13
CA PHE A 571 -7.61 25.80 18.30
C PHE A 571 -8.47 27.04 18.63
N GLU A 572 -8.14 28.22 18.11
CA GLU A 572 -8.86 29.46 18.43
C GLU A 572 -10.09 29.72 17.57
N ALA A 573 -10.16 29.15 16.36
CA ALA A 573 -11.25 29.37 15.40
C ALA A 573 -12.66 28.87 15.84
N GLY A 574 -12.84 28.43 17.08
CA GLY A 574 -14.14 28.05 17.67
C GLY A 574 -14.47 28.75 19.00
N ARG A 575 -13.59 29.61 19.55
CA ARG A 575 -13.84 30.26 20.85
C ARG A 575 -14.72 31.51 20.78
N GLU A 576 -14.86 32.15 19.62
CA GLU A 576 -15.68 33.36 19.50
C GLU A 576 -17.19 33.10 19.66
N LEU A 577 -17.65 31.87 19.47
CA LEU A 577 -19.06 31.48 19.68
C LEU A 577 -19.41 31.10 21.13
N PHE A 578 -18.42 31.01 22.04
CA PHE A 578 -18.64 30.65 23.44
C PHE A 578 -18.71 31.84 24.40
N ILE A 579 -18.53 33.07 23.90
CA ILE A 579 -18.60 34.30 24.72
C ILE A 579 -20.01 34.92 24.70
N GLU A 580 -20.91 34.43 23.84
CA GLU A 580 -22.33 34.86 23.80
C GLU A 580 -23.30 33.71 24.10
N LEU A 581 -23.21 33.13 25.30
CA LEU A 581 -24.26 32.37 26.00
C LEU A 581 -24.07 32.56 27.50
#